data_AF-A0A3A5V1K9-F1
#
_entry.id   AF-A0A3A5V1K9-F1
#
_cell.length_a   1.000
_cell.length_b   1.000
_cell.length_c   1.000
_cell.angle_alpha   90.00
_cell.angle_beta   90.00
_cell.angle_gamma   90.00
#
_symmetry.space_group_name_H-M   'P 1'
#
loop_
_entity.id
_entity.type
_entity.pdbx_description
1 polymer ?
#
loop_
_entity_poly.entity_id
_entity_poly.type
_entity_poly.pdbx_seq_one_letter_code
_entity_poly.pdbx_strand_id
1 'polypeptide(L)'
;MAGSSVAGLIVGTVFIVIFASATITLIENVNKAQEASEVELPDPEITLVSADWTWSGTEGTMVYTITNSGTETVNIAHVYLSKDGNDPFSCSTLTWDSSPAIYIFPGETIVATESGLDASEDDIDDNPQTVFLAVFEYSLAVSVT
;
A
#
# COMPACT_ATOMS: atom_id res chain seq x y z
N MET A 1 -2.46 68.47 -33.30
CA MET A 1 -2.09 67.37 -32.38
C MET A 1 -3.25 66.40 -32.31
N ALA A 2 -3.23 65.30 -33.06
CA ALA A 2 -4.33 64.30 -33.09
C ALA A 2 -3.81 62.84 -33.05
N GLY A 3 -2.56 62.62 -32.61
CA GLY A 3 -1.94 61.30 -32.56
C GLY A 3 -2.15 60.50 -31.26
N SER A 4 -2.79 61.09 -30.24
CA SER A 4 -2.87 60.51 -28.88
C SER A 4 -3.98 59.45 -28.70
N SER A 5 -4.99 59.43 -29.57
CA SER A 5 -6.21 58.61 -29.34
C SER A 5 -6.06 57.15 -29.79
N VAL A 6 -5.39 56.90 -30.93
CA VAL A 6 -5.18 55.55 -31.45
C VAL A 6 -4.09 54.81 -30.67
N ALA A 7 -3.02 55.49 -30.27
CA ALA A 7 -1.93 54.90 -29.49
C ALA A 7 -2.36 54.47 -28.07
N GLY A 8 -3.21 55.27 -27.39
CA GLY A 8 -3.77 54.92 -26.09
C GLY A 8 -4.75 53.74 -26.14
N LEU A 9 -5.55 53.66 -27.21
CA LEU A 9 -6.46 52.54 -27.45
C LEU A 9 -5.69 51.22 -27.67
N ILE A 10 -4.61 51.27 -28.48
CA ILE A 10 -3.75 50.12 -28.77
C ILE A 10 -3.04 49.62 -27.50
N VAL A 11 -2.51 50.52 -26.67
CA VAL A 11 -1.87 50.14 -25.41
C VAL A 11 -2.87 49.49 -24.45
N GLY A 12 -4.10 50.02 -24.38
CA GLY A 12 -5.16 49.46 -23.55
C GLY A 12 -5.58 48.05 -23.97
N THR A 13 -5.80 47.80 -25.26
CA THR A 13 -6.18 46.47 -25.76
C THR A 13 -5.06 45.45 -25.59
N VAL A 14 -3.80 45.82 -25.83
CA VAL A 14 -2.66 44.91 -25.62
C VAL A 14 -2.53 44.51 -24.14
N PHE A 15 -2.66 45.48 -23.22
CA PHE A 15 -2.65 45.20 -21.78
C PHE A 15 -3.78 44.25 -21.36
N ILE A 16 -5.00 44.45 -21.87
CA ILE A 16 -6.15 43.59 -21.57
C ILE A 16 -5.92 42.16 -22.09
N VAL A 17 -5.35 42.00 -23.30
CA VAL A 17 -5.05 40.67 -23.87
C VAL A 17 -4.00 39.93 -23.02
N ILE A 18 -2.98 40.62 -22.52
CA ILE A 18 -1.96 40.02 -21.65
C ILE A 18 -2.59 39.55 -20.34
N PHE A 19 -3.40 40.39 -19.69
CA PHE A 19 -4.08 40.02 -18.45
C PHE A 19 -5.10 38.89 -18.65
N ALA A 20 -5.84 38.90 -19.75
CA ALA A 20 -6.76 37.82 -20.10
C ALA A 20 -6.02 36.50 -20.33
N SER A 21 -4.90 36.50 -21.07
CA SER A 21 -4.07 35.32 -21.31
C SER A 21 -3.47 34.78 -20.00
N ALA A 22 -2.91 35.65 -19.17
CA ALA A 22 -2.37 35.26 -17.86
C ALA A 22 -3.44 34.67 -16.93
N THR A 23 -4.68 35.18 -16.96
CA THR A 23 -5.80 34.64 -16.18
C THR A 23 -6.22 33.26 -16.67
N ILE A 24 -6.27 33.05 -17.99
CA ILE A 24 -6.54 31.73 -18.58
C ILE A 24 -5.46 30.73 -18.18
N THR A 25 -4.18 31.10 -18.26
CA THR A 25 -3.07 30.25 -17.82
C THR A 25 -3.13 29.92 -16.32
N LEU A 26 -3.53 30.87 -15.47
CA LEU A 26 -3.73 30.60 -14.04
C LEU A 26 -4.88 29.61 -13.81
N ILE A 27 -6.00 29.76 -14.49
CA ILE A 27 -7.14 28.83 -14.40
C ILE A 27 -6.74 27.44 -14.87
N GLU A 28 -6.03 27.35 -16.00
CA GLU A 28 -5.52 26.06 -16.50
C GLU A 28 -4.53 25.41 -15.54
N ASN A 29 -3.64 26.20 -14.91
CA ASN A 29 -2.72 25.69 -13.90
C ASN A 29 -3.44 25.25 -12.62
N VAL A 30 -4.47 25.97 -12.19
CA VAL A 30 -5.30 25.59 -11.03
C VAL A 30 -6.07 24.31 -11.33
N ASN A 31 -6.63 24.15 -12.52
CA ASN A 31 -7.34 22.93 -12.92
C ASN A 31 -6.39 21.73 -13.00
N LYS A 32 -5.22 21.91 -13.65
CA LYS A 32 -4.17 20.87 -13.67
C LYS A 32 -3.66 20.52 -12.28
N ALA A 33 -3.52 21.50 -11.39
CA ALA A 33 -3.13 21.28 -10.01
C ALA A 33 -4.20 20.54 -9.20
N GLN A 34 -5.49 20.77 -9.49
CA GLN A 34 -6.58 20.01 -8.89
C GLN A 34 -6.63 18.58 -9.41
N GLU A 35 -6.51 18.35 -10.72
CA GLU A 35 -6.44 17.00 -11.30
C GLU A 35 -5.22 16.21 -10.80
N ALA A 36 -4.07 16.87 -10.60
CA ALA A 36 -2.89 16.24 -10.00
C ALA A 36 -3.04 15.96 -8.49
N SER A 37 -3.95 16.64 -7.80
CA SER A 37 -4.24 16.42 -6.37
C SER A 37 -5.17 15.24 -6.13
N GLU A 38 -5.88 14.75 -7.15
CA GLU A 38 -6.77 13.57 -7.08
C GLU A 38 -6.04 12.25 -7.37
N VAL A 39 -4.71 12.24 -7.34
CA VAL A 39 -3.94 10.99 -7.42
C VAL A 39 -4.21 10.17 -6.17
N GLU A 40 -5.08 9.18 -6.33
CA GLU A 40 -5.34 8.15 -5.33
C GLU A 40 -4.03 7.40 -5.08
N LEU A 41 -3.52 7.52 -3.86
CA LEU A 41 -2.32 6.81 -3.49
C LEU A 41 -2.64 5.31 -3.48
N PRO A 42 -1.66 4.50 -3.88
CA PRO A 42 -1.77 3.07 -3.63
C PRO A 42 -2.07 2.76 -2.16
N ASP A 43 -3.05 1.87 -1.92
CA ASP A 43 -3.47 1.43 -0.59
C ASP A 43 -3.31 -0.10 -0.46
N PRO A 44 -2.10 -0.58 -0.09
CA PRO A 44 -1.85 -1.98 0.16
C PRO A 44 -2.36 -2.38 1.55
N GLU A 45 -3.52 -3.02 1.57
CA GLU A 45 -4.15 -3.52 2.78
C GLU A 45 -4.09 -5.05 2.83
N ILE A 46 -3.45 -5.61 3.85
CA ILE A 46 -3.42 -7.06 4.10
C ILE A 46 -4.15 -7.36 5.40
N THR A 47 -5.08 -8.31 5.33
CA THR A 47 -5.88 -8.78 6.46
C THR A 47 -5.52 -10.22 6.80
N LEU A 48 -5.32 -10.49 8.09
CA LEU A 48 -5.22 -11.85 8.62
C LEU A 48 -6.64 -12.37 8.87
N VAL A 49 -7.08 -13.33 8.08
CA VAL A 49 -8.43 -13.91 8.17
C VAL A 49 -8.51 -14.94 9.28
N SER A 50 -7.53 -15.85 9.35
CA SER A 50 -7.43 -16.85 10.41
C SER A 50 -5.98 -17.25 10.68
N ALA A 51 -5.74 -17.72 11.91
CA ALA A 51 -4.52 -18.38 12.32
C ALA A 51 -4.93 -19.60 13.15
N ASP A 52 -4.79 -20.79 12.56
CA ASP A 52 -5.32 -22.04 13.09
C ASP A 52 -4.17 -22.95 13.52
N TRP A 53 -4.13 -23.30 14.80
CA TRP A 53 -3.16 -24.22 15.38
C TRP A 53 -3.65 -25.67 15.34
N THR A 54 -2.75 -26.60 15.00
CA THR A 54 -2.98 -28.04 15.12
C THR A 54 -1.78 -28.71 15.76
N TRP A 55 -2.01 -29.62 16.71
CA TRP A 55 -1.00 -30.46 17.34
C TRP A 55 -1.04 -31.89 16.78
N SER A 56 0.13 -32.42 16.37
CA SER A 56 0.23 -33.77 15.82
C SER A 56 0.67 -34.85 16.83
N GLY A 57 1.00 -34.46 18.06
CA GLY A 57 1.56 -35.35 19.08
C GLY A 57 3.08 -35.21 19.28
N THR A 58 3.79 -34.75 18.26
CA THR A 58 5.26 -34.53 18.30
C THR A 58 5.63 -33.09 17.94
N GLU A 59 4.84 -32.46 17.07
CA GLU A 59 5.06 -31.10 16.61
C GLU A 59 3.73 -30.38 16.35
N GLY A 60 3.77 -29.07 16.50
CA GLY A 60 2.70 -28.15 16.16
C GLY A 60 2.80 -27.67 14.72
N THR A 61 1.65 -27.36 14.15
CA THR A 61 1.51 -26.74 12.84
C THR A 61 0.58 -25.54 12.95
N MET A 62 0.99 -24.42 12.37
CA MET A 62 0.17 -23.23 12.22
C MET A 62 -0.23 -23.05 10.77
N VAL A 63 -1.52 -22.77 10.54
CA VAL A 63 -2.06 -22.42 9.22
C VAL A 63 -2.58 -20.99 9.28
N TYR A 64 -2.01 -20.11 8.45
CA TYR A 64 -2.41 -18.72 8.33
C TYR A 64 -3.18 -18.51 7.04
N THR A 65 -4.37 -17.92 7.14
CA THR A 65 -5.15 -17.48 5.99
C THR A 65 -5.03 -15.96 5.87
N ILE A 66 -4.40 -15.49 4.80
CA ILE A 66 -4.11 -14.08 4.58
C ILE A 66 -4.79 -13.62 3.30
N THR A 67 -5.46 -12.47 3.35
CA THR A 67 -6.12 -11.86 2.21
C THR A 67 -5.56 -10.48 1.95
N ASN A 68 -5.30 -10.16 0.69
CA ASN A 68 -5.08 -8.78 0.27
C ASN A 68 -6.42 -8.10 0.04
N SER A 69 -6.85 -7.27 0.99
CA SER A 69 -8.08 -6.48 0.90
C SER A 69 -7.88 -5.13 0.20
N GLY A 70 -6.62 -4.76 -0.04
CA GLY A 70 -6.24 -3.53 -0.71
C GLY A 70 -6.35 -3.59 -2.22
N THR A 71 -5.92 -2.50 -2.85
CA THR A 71 -5.97 -2.31 -4.31
C THR A 71 -4.64 -2.60 -5.01
N GLU A 72 -3.59 -2.82 -4.22
CA GLU A 72 -2.22 -3.02 -4.68
C GLU A 72 -1.73 -4.45 -4.59
N THR A 73 -0.75 -4.81 -5.42
CA THR A 73 -0.05 -6.10 -5.27
C THR A 73 1.02 -6.00 -4.19
N VAL A 74 0.97 -6.88 -3.19
CA VAL A 74 1.89 -6.87 -2.04
C VAL A 74 2.95 -7.95 -2.20
N ASN A 75 4.22 -7.63 -1.91
CA ASN A 75 5.29 -8.62 -1.88
C ASN A 75 5.33 -9.35 -0.53
N ILE A 76 5.34 -10.67 -0.55
CA ILE A 76 5.29 -11.52 0.66
C ILE A 76 6.52 -11.31 1.57
N ALA A 77 7.68 -10.93 1.02
CA ALA A 77 8.86 -10.64 1.83
C ALA A 77 8.66 -9.43 2.78
N HIS A 78 7.71 -8.53 2.45
CA HIS A 78 7.38 -7.35 3.25
C HIS A 78 6.18 -7.57 4.18
N VAL A 79 5.63 -8.78 4.19
CA VAL A 79 4.59 -9.19 5.14
C VAL A 79 5.28 -9.88 6.32
N TYR A 80 4.98 -9.44 7.53
CA TYR A 80 5.55 -9.97 8.76
C TYR A 80 4.46 -10.42 9.71
N LEU A 81 4.75 -11.52 10.39
CA LEU A 81 3.92 -12.06 11.47
C LEU A 81 4.71 -12.04 12.77
N SER A 82 4.02 -11.82 13.88
CA SER A 82 4.55 -12.02 15.23
C SER A 82 3.55 -12.86 16.01
N LYS A 83 4.07 -13.82 16.78
CA LYS A 83 3.30 -14.71 17.66
C LYS A 83 3.60 -14.34 19.10
N ASP A 84 2.57 -14.11 19.90
CA ASP A 84 2.66 -13.82 21.35
C ASP A 84 3.61 -12.67 21.73
N GLY A 85 3.75 -11.70 20.81
CA GLY A 85 4.63 -10.55 21.00
C GLY A 85 6.12 -10.85 20.88
N ASN A 86 6.50 -12.04 20.39
CA ASN A 86 7.87 -12.37 20.04
C ASN A 86 8.36 -11.61 18.80
N ASP A 87 9.66 -11.76 18.50
CA ASP A 87 10.28 -11.12 17.35
C ASP A 87 9.50 -11.44 16.05
N PRO A 88 9.20 -10.41 15.23
CA PRO A 88 8.49 -10.61 13.98
C PRO A 88 9.35 -11.37 12.98
N PHE A 89 8.73 -12.26 12.22
CA PHE A 89 9.35 -13.03 11.14
C PHE A 89 8.63 -12.77 9.82
N SER A 90 9.36 -12.86 8.71
CA SER A 90 8.80 -12.63 7.38
C SER A 90 7.97 -13.82 6.94
N CYS A 91 6.80 -13.56 6.34
CA CYS A 91 5.97 -14.61 5.74
C CYS A 91 6.71 -15.38 4.63
N SER A 92 7.77 -14.82 4.05
CA SER A 92 8.61 -15.52 3.06
C SER A 92 9.25 -16.82 3.57
N THR A 93 9.34 -17.04 4.88
CA THR A 93 9.85 -18.29 5.46
C THR A 93 8.80 -19.41 5.56
N LEU A 94 7.53 -19.11 5.26
CA LEU A 94 6.42 -20.05 5.35
C LEU A 94 6.29 -20.91 4.08
N THR A 95 5.62 -22.05 4.22
CA THR A 95 5.27 -22.92 3.08
C THR A 95 3.91 -22.50 2.53
N TRP A 96 3.77 -22.39 1.21
CA TRP A 96 2.56 -21.87 0.56
C TRP A 96 1.85 -22.96 -0.25
N ASP A 97 0.51 -22.92 -0.28
CA ASP A 97 -0.37 -23.90 -0.95
C ASP A 97 -0.15 -24.01 -2.47
N SER A 98 0.35 -22.95 -3.07
CA SER A 98 0.70 -22.80 -4.46
C SER A 98 2.15 -22.33 -4.52
N SER A 99 2.97 -23.03 -5.33
CA SER A 99 4.37 -22.73 -5.69
C SER A 99 4.84 -21.35 -5.22
N PRO A 100 5.90 -21.25 -4.38
CA PRO A 100 6.10 -20.17 -3.42
C PRO A 100 5.58 -18.84 -3.95
N ALA A 101 4.41 -18.43 -3.47
CA ALA A 101 3.87 -17.13 -3.80
C ALA A 101 4.90 -16.08 -3.37
N ILE A 102 5.31 -15.21 -4.30
CA ILE A 102 6.20 -14.07 -4.02
C ILE A 102 5.37 -12.81 -3.82
N TYR A 103 4.13 -12.82 -4.33
CA TYR A 103 3.21 -11.71 -4.33
C TYR A 103 1.80 -12.16 -3.93
N ILE A 104 1.02 -11.24 -3.38
CA ILE A 104 -0.41 -11.38 -3.10
C ILE A 104 -1.12 -10.32 -3.94
N PHE A 105 -1.93 -10.74 -4.91
CA PHE A 105 -2.69 -9.83 -5.77
C PHE A 105 -3.91 -9.26 -5.03
N PRO A 106 -4.44 -8.09 -5.46
CA PRO A 106 -5.66 -7.51 -4.89
C PRO A 106 -6.83 -8.51 -4.89
N GLY A 107 -7.46 -8.70 -3.72
CA GLY A 107 -8.54 -9.66 -3.52
C GLY A 107 -8.12 -11.13 -3.43
N GLU A 108 -6.83 -11.44 -3.58
CA GLU A 108 -6.32 -12.79 -3.47
C GLU A 108 -6.26 -13.22 -2.00
N THR A 109 -6.64 -14.47 -1.75
CA THR A 109 -6.49 -15.13 -0.45
C THR A 109 -5.51 -16.27 -0.61
N ILE A 110 -4.51 -16.30 0.26
CA ILE A 110 -3.46 -17.30 0.26
C ILE A 110 -3.41 -18.01 1.61
N VAL A 111 -2.94 -19.25 1.59
CA VAL A 111 -2.76 -20.07 2.78
C VAL A 111 -1.27 -20.35 2.98
N ALA A 112 -0.77 -19.94 4.14
CA ALA A 112 0.59 -20.18 4.60
C ALA A 112 0.59 -21.26 5.68
N THR A 113 1.58 -22.15 5.66
CA THR A 113 1.77 -23.17 6.67
C THR A 113 3.17 -23.07 7.28
N GLU A 114 3.21 -23.18 8.61
CA GLU A 114 4.41 -23.32 9.41
C GLU A 114 4.35 -24.64 10.16
N SER A 115 5.31 -25.52 9.93
CA SER A 115 5.38 -26.85 10.54
C SER A 115 6.67 -27.01 11.36
N GLY A 116 6.71 -28.01 12.22
CA GLY A 116 7.87 -28.25 13.09
C GLY A 116 7.98 -27.28 14.26
N LEU A 117 6.84 -26.72 14.70
CA LEU A 117 6.80 -25.90 15.90
C LEU A 117 6.87 -26.81 17.12
N ASP A 118 7.95 -26.72 17.87
CA ASP A 118 8.12 -27.44 19.13
C ASP A 118 7.14 -26.83 20.14
N ALA A 119 6.05 -27.52 20.45
CA ALA A 119 5.34 -27.27 21.69
C ALA A 119 6.14 -28.04 22.72
N SER A 120 6.75 -27.32 23.67
CA SER A 120 7.53 -27.93 24.74
C SER A 120 6.80 -29.17 25.28
N GLU A 121 7.53 -30.28 25.51
CA GLU A 121 6.98 -31.63 25.78
C GLU A 121 5.93 -31.71 26.92
N ASP A 122 5.71 -30.63 27.67
CA ASP A 122 4.84 -30.56 28.84
C ASP A 122 3.50 -29.81 28.66
N ASP A 123 3.26 -29.05 27.58
CA ASP A 123 1.99 -28.30 27.46
C ASP A 123 1.33 -28.39 26.08
N ILE A 124 0.27 -29.20 26.02
CA ILE A 124 -0.74 -29.18 24.94
C ILE A 124 -1.45 -27.81 24.84
N ASP A 125 -1.27 -26.96 25.86
CA ASP A 125 -1.78 -25.60 25.99
C ASP A 125 -0.80 -24.52 25.47
N ASP A 126 0.42 -24.87 25.02
CA ASP A 126 1.43 -23.94 24.48
C ASP A 126 1.14 -23.52 23.01
N ASN A 127 -0.13 -23.57 22.61
CA ASN A 127 -0.54 -23.00 21.33
C ASN A 127 -0.44 -21.47 21.42
N PRO A 128 0.03 -20.79 20.37
CA PRO A 128 0.16 -19.34 20.43
C PRO A 128 -1.23 -18.72 20.52
N GLN A 129 -1.40 -17.84 21.51
CA GLN A 129 -2.69 -17.25 21.86
C GLN A 129 -2.99 -16.02 21.02
N THR A 130 -1.96 -15.37 20.48
CA THR A 130 -2.08 -14.14 19.72
C THR A 130 -1.18 -14.15 18.50
N VAL A 131 -1.72 -13.67 17.37
CA VAL A 131 -0.96 -13.47 16.14
C VAL A 131 -1.20 -12.06 15.66
N PHE A 132 -0.11 -11.34 15.40
CA PHE A 132 -0.11 -10.02 14.81
C PHE A 132 0.41 -10.08 13.39
N LEU A 133 -0.27 -9.38 12.49
CA LEU A 133 0.12 -9.21 11.10
C LEU A 133 0.49 -7.75 10.86
N ALA A 134 1.63 -7.53 10.22
CA ALA A 134 2.07 -6.23 9.77
C ALA A 134 2.54 -6.30 8.32
N VAL A 135 2.20 -5.28 7.54
CA VAL A 135 2.80 -5.02 6.22
C VAL A 135 3.67 -3.79 6.33
N PHE A 136 4.91 -3.92 5.84
CA PHE A 136 5.76 -2.76 5.63
C PHE A 136 5.60 -2.31 4.19
N GLU A 137 4.98 -1.14 4.02
CA GLU A 137 5.00 -0.47 2.75
C GLU A 137 6.40 0.06 2.48
N TYR A 138 6.94 -0.32 1.32
CA TYR A 138 7.94 0.52 0.69
C TYR A 138 7.17 1.58 -0.11
N SER A 139 6.78 2.67 0.56
CA SER A 139 6.42 3.91 -0.16
C SER A 139 7.68 4.30 -0.94
N LEU A 140 7.76 3.90 -2.21
CA LEU A 140 8.62 4.56 -3.19
C LEU A 140 8.08 5.98 -3.27
N ALA A 141 8.59 6.86 -2.40
CA ALA A 141 8.38 8.28 -2.51
C ALA A 141 8.85 8.67 -3.91
N VAL A 142 7.90 8.89 -4.82
CA VAL A 142 8.20 9.43 -6.15
C VAL A 142 8.77 10.82 -5.88
N SER A 143 10.08 10.98 -6.07
CA SER A 143 10.66 12.31 -6.08
C SER A 143 10.11 13.03 -7.29
N VAL A 144 9.26 14.03 -7.07
CA VAL A 144 8.84 14.95 -8.13
C VAL A 144 10.05 15.85 -8.42
N THR A 145 10.69 15.66 -9.57
CA THR A 145 11.71 16.56 -10.14
C THR A 145 11.13 17.48 -11.18
#